data_AF-A0AAV1SPG8-F1
#
_entry.id   AF-A0AAV1SPG8-F1
#
_cell.length_a   1.000
_cell.length_b   1.000
_cell.length_c   1.000
_cell.angle_alpha   90.00
_cell.angle_beta   90.00
_cell.angle_gamma   90.00
#
_symmetry.space_group_name_H-M   'P 1'
#
loop_
_entity.id
_entity.type
_entity.pdbx_description
1 polymer ?
#
loop_
_entity_poly.entity_id
_entity_poly.type
_entity_poly.pdbx_seq_one_letter_code
_entity_poly.pdbx_strand_id
1 'polypeptide(L)'
;MVKHTISKQIEIEREMKGKLDSILFIAFFFSAAAGFYVTTGGGDCVYALYVKTGSTMKAGTDSKISLTLGDSQGRSVWVPDLQSWGLMEPKHDYYERGNLDIFSGRGPCIGAPICRLNLTSDGQGSHHGWYCDYVEVTSTGPHNECSQTIFYVDRWLAADVPPFKLTALLDGCRMGDDAFKKGKNGKFVVENVRGSAAA
;
A
#
# COMPACT_ATOMS: atom_id res chain seq x y z
N MET A 1 -18.45 -8.27 -71.42
CA MET A 1 -18.83 -7.90 -70.04
C MET A 1 -18.12 -8.73 -68.97
N VAL A 2 -17.95 -10.05 -69.15
CA VAL A 2 -17.36 -10.96 -68.13
C VAL A 2 -15.87 -10.70 -67.80
N LYS A 3 -15.02 -10.32 -68.78
CA LYS A 3 -13.59 -10.06 -68.55
C LYS A 3 -13.30 -8.89 -67.59
N HIS A 4 -14.19 -7.89 -67.55
CA HIS A 4 -13.99 -6.71 -66.72
C HIS A 4 -14.31 -6.98 -65.24
N THR A 5 -15.27 -7.88 -64.97
CA THR A 5 -15.65 -8.29 -63.61
C THR A 5 -14.59 -9.18 -62.96
N ILE A 6 -13.94 -10.06 -63.74
CA ILE A 6 -12.87 -10.95 -63.24
C ILE A 6 -11.61 -10.14 -62.87
N SER A 7 -11.25 -9.14 -63.67
CA SER A 7 -10.10 -8.27 -63.36
C SER A 7 -10.29 -7.49 -62.07
N LYS A 8 -11.51 -7.02 -61.78
CA LYS A 8 -11.83 -6.32 -60.52
C LYS A 8 -11.80 -7.25 -59.30
N GLN A 9 -12.23 -8.51 -59.46
CA GLN A 9 -12.14 -9.51 -58.38
C GLN A 9 -10.69 -9.86 -58.03
N ILE A 10 -9.82 -10.01 -59.02
CA ILE A 10 -8.40 -10.33 -58.80
C ILE A 10 -7.64 -9.16 -58.15
N GLU A 11 -7.98 -7.91 -58.51
CA GLU A 11 -7.41 -6.70 -57.88
C GLU A 11 -7.80 -6.62 -56.38
N ILE A 12 -9.05 -6.92 -56.05
CA ILE A 12 -9.55 -6.93 -54.66
C ILE A 12 -8.90 -8.07 -53.85
N GLU A 13 -8.72 -9.26 -54.42
CA GLU A 13 -8.02 -10.36 -53.75
C GLU A 13 -6.53 -10.04 -53.48
N ARG A 14 -5.87 -9.32 -54.41
CA ARG A 14 -4.47 -8.87 -54.22
C ARG A 14 -4.35 -7.79 -53.14
N GLU A 15 -5.28 -6.84 -53.09
CA GLU A 15 -5.38 -5.82 -52.02
C GLU A 15 -5.67 -6.45 -50.64
N MET A 16 -6.55 -7.45 -50.58
CA MET A 16 -6.87 -8.17 -49.35
C MET A 16 -5.70 -9.01 -48.84
N LYS A 17 -4.92 -9.64 -49.73
CA LYS A 17 -3.74 -10.43 -49.35
C LYS A 17 -2.62 -9.54 -48.81
N GLY A 18 -2.38 -8.37 -49.41
CA GLY A 18 -1.38 -7.40 -48.94
C GLY A 18 -1.70 -6.81 -47.54
N LYS A 19 -2.98 -6.60 -47.23
CA LYS A 19 -3.41 -6.21 -45.87
C LYS A 19 -3.26 -7.33 -44.85
N LEU A 20 -3.53 -8.58 -45.25
CA LEU A 20 -3.43 -9.74 -44.34
C LEU A 20 -1.97 -10.04 -43.97
N ASP A 21 -1.06 -9.94 -44.94
CA ASP A 21 0.37 -10.14 -44.71
C ASP A 21 0.95 -9.01 -43.82
N SER A 22 0.49 -7.76 -44.01
CA SER A 22 0.88 -6.63 -43.15
C SER A 22 0.41 -6.77 -41.69
N ILE A 23 -0.77 -7.35 -41.45
CA ILE A 23 -1.27 -7.64 -40.10
C ILE A 23 -0.49 -8.78 -39.43
N LEU A 24 -0.04 -9.78 -40.19
CA LEU A 24 0.75 -10.89 -39.65
C LEU A 24 2.14 -10.44 -39.15
N PHE A 25 2.77 -9.45 -39.77
CA PHE A 25 4.06 -8.92 -39.32
C PHE A 25 3.97 -8.06 -38.05
N ILE A 26 2.81 -7.42 -37.78
CA ILE A 26 2.59 -6.64 -36.55
C ILE A 26 2.35 -7.57 -35.34
N ALA A 27 1.85 -8.78 -35.56
CA ALA A 27 1.64 -9.77 -34.50
C ALA A 27 2.93 -10.50 -34.06
N PHE A 28 4.02 -10.45 -34.85
CA PHE A 28 5.27 -11.17 -34.55
C PHE A 28 6.35 -10.34 -33.84
N PHE A 29 6.08 -9.05 -33.55
CA PHE A 29 6.98 -8.16 -32.80
C PHE A 29 6.41 -7.63 -31.47
N PHE A 30 5.36 -8.26 -30.93
CA PHE A 30 4.92 -8.09 -29.54
C PHE A 30 5.08 -9.40 -28.74
N SER A 31 6.23 -10.06 -28.90
CA SER A 31 6.68 -11.09 -27.96
C SER A 31 7.80 -10.53 -27.10
N ALA A 32 7.45 -9.54 -26.27
CA ALA A 32 8.21 -9.17 -25.08
C ALA A 32 7.24 -8.49 -24.11
N ALA A 33 6.92 -9.21 -23.03
CA ALA A 33 6.21 -8.72 -21.86
C ALA A 33 4.71 -8.36 -22.03
N ALA A 34 3.94 -9.25 -22.65
CA ALA A 34 2.60 -9.55 -22.13
C ALA A 34 2.64 -10.94 -21.50
N GLY A 35 3.49 -11.10 -20.48
CA GLY A 35 3.15 -12.05 -19.43
C GLY A 35 1.80 -11.58 -18.91
N PHE A 36 0.74 -12.26 -19.36
CA PHE A 36 -0.53 -12.22 -18.67
C PHE A 36 -0.20 -12.77 -17.28
N TYR A 37 0.04 -11.88 -16.33
CA TYR A 37 -0.04 -12.23 -14.93
C TYR A 37 -1.50 -12.63 -14.74
N VAL A 38 -1.78 -13.92 -14.91
CA VAL A 38 -2.82 -14.56 -14.12
C VAL A 38 -2.37 -14.31 -12.69
N THR A 39 -2.87 -13.24 -12.08
CA THR A 39 -2.96 -13.19 -10.62
C THR A 39 -3.84 -14.37 -10.26
N THR A 40 -3.18 -15.46 -9.90
CA THR A 40 -3.82 -16.60 -9.27
C THR A 40 -4.31 -16.09 -7.90
N GLY A 41 -5.53 -15.57 -7.87
CA GLY A 41 -6.32 -15.47 -6.64
C GLY A 41 -5.89 -14.44 -5.59
N GLY A 42 -5.65 -13.18 -5.96
CA GLY A 42 -5.61 -12.09 -4.99
C GLY A 42 -6.55 -10.97 -5.43
N GLY A 43 -7.79 -10.98 -4.93
CA GLY A 43 -8.70 -9.84 -5.13
C GLY A 43 -8.18 -8.55 -4.47
N ASP A 44 -8.96 -7.48 -4.58
CA ASP A 44 -8.71 -6.26 -3.80
C ASP A 44 -9.23 -6.45 -2.37
N CYS A 45 -8.44 -5.98 -1.42
CA CYS A 45 -8.80 -5.89 -0.01
C CYS A 45 -9.03 -4.42 0.37
N VAL A 46 -9.94 -4.21 1.32
CA VAL A 46 -10.14 -2.93 1.98
C VAL A 46 -9.25 -2.89 3.22
N TYR A 47 -8.53 -1.79 3.38
CA TYR A 47 -7.66 -1.51 4.51
C TYR A 47 -8.25 -0.33 5.27
N ALA A 48 -8.66 -0.54 6.51
CA ALA A 48 -9.06 0.52 7.43
C ALA A 48 -7.91 0.79 8.42
N LEU A 49 -7.49 2.04 8.53
CA LEU A 49 -6.41 2.45 9.41
C LEU A 49 -6.89 3.48 10.43
N TYR A 50 -6.41 3.33 11.65
CA TYR A 50 -6.54 4.32 12.72
C TYR A 50 -5.14 4.75 13.13
N VAL A 51 -4.80 6.00 12.88
CA VAL A 51 -3.49 6.57 13.20
C VAL A 51 -3.65 7.47 14.41
N LYS A 52 -2.95 7.14 15.50
CA LYS A 52 -2.95 7.96 16.71
C LYS A 52 -1.71 8.82 16.74
N THR A 53 -1.91 10.14 16.69
CA THR A 53 -0.86 11.11 16.97
C THR A 53 -0.72 11.30 18.48
N GLY A 54 0.53 11.38 18.94
CA GLY A 54 0.87 11.54 20.35
C GLY A 54 0.33 12.83 20.95
N SER A 55 0.20 12.83 22.27
CA SER A 55 -0.27 13.98 23.06
C SER A 55 0.87 14.87 23.59
N THR A 56 2.13 14.50 23.32
CA THR A 56 3.32 15.30 23.68
C THR A 56 3.30 16.65 22.96
N MET A 57 3.96 17.65 23.55
CA MET A 57 4.03 18.99 22.99
C MET A 57 4.63 18.96 21.57
N LYS A 58 3.98 19.64 20.62
CA LYS A 58 4.38 19.71 19.19
C LYS A 58 4.42 18.35 18.47
N ALA A 59 3.58 17.40 18.88
CA ALA A 59 3.50 16.09 18.24
C ALA A 59 2.84 16.08 16.85
N GLY A 60 2.13 17.15 16.46
CA GLY A 60 1.40 17.23 15.18
C GLY A 60 2.29 17.60 13.98
N THR A 61 1.82 17.31 12.76
CA THR A 61 2.62 17.50 11.54
C THR A 61 1.81 17.93 10.31
N ASP A 62 2.43 18.78 9.48
CA ASP A 62 1.94 19.19 8.15
C ASP A 62 2.55 18.34 7.01
N SER A 63 3.48 17.44 7.35
CA SER A 63 4.20 16.61 6.39
C SER A 63 3.29 15.60 5.69
N LYS A 64 3.69 15.18 4.48
CA LYS A 64 3.05 14.04 3.81
C LYS A 64 3.51 12.74 4.42
N ILE A 65 2.56 11.88 4.74
CA ILE A 65 2.82 10.58 5.34
C ILE A 65 2.57 9.48 4.31
N SER A 66 3.59 8.67 4.06
CA SER A 66 3.51 7.46 3.23
C SER A 66 3.56 6.21 4.10
N LEU A 67 2.95 5.14 3.61
CA LEU A 67 2.75 3.89 4.35
C LEU A 67 3.02 2.69 3.45
N THR A 68 3.75 1.70 3.96
CA THR A 68 3.80 0.36 3.38
C THR A 68 3.41 -0.67 4.42
N LEU A 69 2.45 -1.53 4.07
CA LEU A 69 2.03 -2.69 4.86
C LEU A 69 2.60 -3.96 4.22
N GLY A 70 2.97 -4.96 5.02
CA GLY A 70 3.47 -6.22 4.49
C GLY A 70 3.13 -7.44 5.33
N ASP A 71 3.18 -8.60 4.68
CA ASP A 71 2.94 -9.91 5.29
C ASP A 71 4.21 -10.77 5.40
N SER A 72 4.07 -11.97 5.98
CA SER A 72 5.19 -12.89 6.17
C SER A 72 5.71 -13.54 4.88
N GLN A 73 4.92 -13.48 3.80
CA GLN A 73 5.27 -13.97 2.47
C GLN A 73 5.98 -12.90 1.62
N GLY A 74 6.15 -11.69 2.15
CA GLY A 74 6.81 -10.59 1.45
C GLY A 74 5.90 -9.83 0.48
N ARG A 75 4.58 -10.07 0.51
CA ARG A 75 3.62 -9.24 -0.23
C ARG A 75 3.40 -7.94 0.52
N SER A 76 3.08 -6.87 -0.21
CA SER A 76 2.94 -5.54 0.37
C SER A 76 1.90 -4.66 -0.33
N VAL A 77 1.37 -3.70 0.42
CA VAL A 77 0.57 -2.57 -0.09
C VAL A 77 1.32 -1.29 0.20
N TRP A 78 1.54 -0.46 -0.83
CA TRP A 78 2.17 0.85 -0.70
C TRP A 78 1.16 1.97 -0.95
N VAL A 79 1.16 2.95 -0.06
CA VAL A 79 0.32 4.15 -0.12
C VAL A 79 1.27 5.36 -0.09
N PRO A 80 1.43 6.08 -1.22
CA PRO A 80 2.38 7.19 -1.31
C PRO A 80 1.97 8.41 -0.49
N ASP A 81 0.66 8.61 -0.30
CA ASP A 81 0.08 9.67 0.51
C ASP A 81 -1.15 9.12 1.23
N LEU A 82 -1.03 8.90 2.54
CA LEU A 82 -2.08 8.31 3.36
C LEU A 82 -3.31 9.23 3.47
N GLN A 83 -3.16 10.56 3.32
CA GLN A 83 -4.30 11.48 3.32
C GLN A 83 -5.25 11.22 2.13
N SER A 84 -4.76 10.61 1.04
CA SER A 84 -5.62 10.19 -0.08
C SER A 84 -6.66 9.13 0.29
N TRP A 85 -6.47 8.45 1.42
CA TRP A 85 -7.41 7.48 2.01
C TRP A 85 -8.21 8.08 3.18
N GLY A 86 -8.10 9.39 3.43
CA GLY A 86 -8.73 10.05 4.57
C GLY A 86 -10.25 9.90 4.58
N LEU A 87 -10.80 9.55 5.75
CA LEU A 87 -12.25 9.44 5.99
C LEU A 87 -12.80 10.49 6.95
N MET A 88 -11.97 11.48 7.32
CA MET A 88 -12.40 12.57 8.20
C MET A 88 -13.22 13.61 7.41
N GLU A 89 -13.78 14.58 8.13
CA GLU A 89 -14.60 15.63 7.53
C GLU A 89 -13.82 16.49 6.52
N PRO A 90 -14.51 17.17 5.57
CA PRO A 90 -13.84 18.04 4.61
C PRO A 90 -13.01 19.12 5.32
N LYS A 91 -11.77 19.33 4.86
CA LYS A 91 -10.79 20.26 5.44
C LYS A 91 -10.31 19.89 6.86
N HIS A 92 -10.55 18.66 7.31
CA HIS A 92 -9.92 18.15 8.51
C HIS A 92 -8.40 18.22 8.39
N ASP A 93 -7.77 18.69 9.47
CA ASP A 93 -6.32 18.78 9.57
C ASP A 93 -5.79 17.48 10.19
N TYR A 94 -5.18 16.66 9.34
CA TYR A 94 -4.74 15.32 9.72
C TYR A 94 -3.43 15.38 10.50
N TYR A 95 -3.21 14.37 11.34
CA TYR A 95 -1.99 14.16 12.09
C TYR A 95 -1.73 15.19 13.18
N GLU A 96 -2.78 15.87 13.66
CA GLU A 96 -2.67 16.87 14.73
C GLU A 96 -2.50 16.25 16.11
N ARG A 97 -1.87 17.01 17.02
CA ARG A 97 -1.50 16.55 18.37
C ARG A 97 -2.70 15.95 19.10
N GLY A 98 -2.59 14.70 19.50
CA GLY A 98 -3.61 13.98 20.25
C GLY A 98 -4.80 13.50 19.42
N ASN A 99 -4.84 13.77 18.12
CA ASN A 99 -5.92 13.31 17.26
C ASN A 99 -5.81 11.81 16.94
N LEU A 100 -6.97 11.22 16.66
CA LEU A 100 -7.09 9.89 16.09
C LEU A 100 -7.70 10.05 14.70
N ASP A 101 -6.90 9.80 13.68
CA ASP A 101 -7.32 9.96 12.29
C ASP A 101 -7.66 8.62 11.66
N ILE A 102 -8.71 8.62 10.84
CA ILE A 102 -9.28 7.41 10.23
C ILE A 102 -9.06 7.45 8.73
N PHE A 103 -8.58 6.34 8.18
CA PHE A 103 -8.33 6.17 6.76
C PHE A 103 -8.94 4.86 6.26
N SER A 104 -9.40 4.84 5.01
CA SER A 104 -9.81 3.62 4.34
C SER A 104 -9.51 3.68 2.85
N GLY A 105 -8.91 2.61 2.34
CA GLY A 105 -8.63 2.49 0.93
C GLY A 105 -8.56 1.05 0.45
N ARG A 106 -8.42 0.90 -0.87
CA ARG A 106 -8.31 -0.40 -1.53
C ARG A 106 -6.90 -0.62 -2.02
N GLY A 107 -6.45 -1.86 -1.93
CA GLY A 107 -5.18 -2.32 -2.48
C GLY A 107 -5.19 -3.82 -2.70
N PRO A 108 -4.10 -4.39 -3.24
CA PRO A 108 -4.01 -5.83 -3.44
C PRO A 108 -4.13 -6.54 -2.10
N CYS A 109 -4.86 -7.66 -2.03
CA CYS A 109 -4.91 -8.47 -0.82
C CYS A 109 -3.52 -9.02 -0.47
N ILE A 110 -3.08 -8.79 0.77
CA ILE A 110 -1.91 -9.42 1.38
C ILE A 110 -2.35 -10.41 2.47
N GLY A 111 -1.43 -11.24 2.92
CA GLY A 111 -1.70 -12.28 3.91
C GLY A 111 -1.94 -11.72 5.31
N ALA A 112 -2.70 -12.49 6.08
CA ALA A 112 -2.89 -12.28 7.51
C ALA A 112 -1.85 -13.09 8.32
N PRO A 113 -1.38 -12.57 9.47
CA PRO A 113 -1.53 -11.18 9.90
C PRO A 113 -0.66 -10.23 9.06
N ILE A 114 -1.09 -8.97 8.95
CA ILE A 114 -0.20 -7.91 8.47
C ILE A 114 0.85 -7.72 9.56
N CYS A 115 2.11 -8.02 9.24
CA CYS A 115 3.16 -8.09 10.24
C CYS A 115 4.27 -7.07 10.03
N ARG A 116 4.23 -6.29 8.95
CA ARG A 116 5.21 -5.24 8.68
C ARG A 116 4.55 -3.90 8.42
N LEU A 117 5.11 -2.87 9.02
CA LEU A 117 4.77 -1.47 8.78
C LEU A 117 6.05 -0.71 8.46
N ASN A 118 6.04 0.04 7.36
CA ASN A 118 6.96 1.14 7.10
C ASN A 118 6.13 2.43 7.01
N LEU A 119 6.31 3.32 7.98
CA LEU A 119 5.63 4.60 8.07
C LEU A 119 6.68 5.71 7.87
N THR A 120 6.50 6.57 6.87
CA THR A 120 7.50 7.56 6.50
C THR A 120 6.88 8.93 6.31
N SER A 121 7.43 9.93 7.01
CA SER A 121 7.16 11.36 6.80
C SER A 121 8.11 11.91 5.72
N ASP A 122 7.63 12.83 4.89
CA ASP A 122 8.50 13.56 3.96
C ASP A 122 9.28 14.71 4.64
N GLY A 123 8.96 15.04 5.89
CA GLY A 123 9.65 16.03 6.70
C GLY A 123 9.52 17.46 6.18
N GLN A 124 8.49 17.76 5.39
CA GLN A 124 8.22 19.09 4.85
C GLN A 124 7.16 19.84 5.66
N GLY A 125 7.07 21.15 5.47
CA GLY A 125 6.09 22.02 6.13
C GLY A 125 6.62 22.75 7.36
N SER A 126 5.79 23.64 7.92
CA SER A 126 6.10 24.42 9.13
C SER A 126 6.25 23.52 10.36
N HIS A 127 5.39 22.52 10.47
CA HIS A 127 5.38 21.53 11.53
C HIS A 127 5.78 20.18 10.94
N HIS A 128 7.08 19.92 10.77
CA HIS A 128 7.56 18.72 10.09
C HIS A 128 7.86 17.54 11.02
N GLY A 129 7.99 17.80 12.32
CA GLY A 129 8.27 16.77 13.32
C GLY A 129 6.99 16.13 13.81
N TRP A 130 6.85 14.82 13.63
CA TRP A 130 5.65 14.09 14.01
C TRP A 130 5.90 13.07 15.11
N TYR A 131 5.06 13.00 16.14
CA TYR A 131 5.07 11.89 17.09
C TYR A 131 3.87 10.99 16.86
N CYS A 132 4.12 9.76 16.41
CA CYS A 132 3.07 8.76 16.21
C CYS A 132 3.09 7.77 17.38
N ASP A 133 1.94 7.60 18.05
CA ASP A 133 1.78 6.61 19.12
C ASP A 133 1.64 5.21 18.49
N TYR A 134 0.62 5.02 17.66
CA TYR A 134 0.35 3.74 17.01
C TYR A 134 -0.41 3.90 15.69
N VAL A 135 -0.32 2.84 14.89
CA VAL A 135 -1.17 2.62 13.71
C VAL A 135 -1.88 1.29 13.89
N GLU A 136 -3.20 1.33 13.94
CA GLU A 136 -4.04 0.15 13.88
C GLU A 136 -4.52 -0.08 12.46
N VAL A 137 -4.39 -1.31 11.98
CA VAL A 137 -4.71 -1.71 10.62
C VAL A 137 -5.68 -2.88 10.66
N THR A 138 -6.78 -2.74 9.94
CA THR A 138 -7.71 -3.85 9.65
C THR A 138 -7.71 -4.08 8.15
N SER A 139 -7.53 -5.34 7.73
CA SER A 139 -7.65 -5.76 6.34
C SER A 139 -8.77 -6.78 6.19
N THR A 140 -9.59 -6.60 5.16
CA THR A 140 -10.70 -7.50 4.82
C THR A 140 -10.86 -7.58 3.32
N GLY A 141 -11.22 -8.75 2.80
CA GLY A 141 -11.48 -8.96 1.38
C GLY A 141 -12.47 -10.10 1.15
N PRO A 142 -13.02 -10.21 -0.07
CA PRO A 142 -13.91 -11.32 -0.41
C PRO A 142 -13.20 -12.65 -0.16
N HIS A 143 -13.84 -13.54 0.61
CA HIS A 143 -13.32 -14.86 0.97
C HIS A 143 -11.99 -14.86 1.74
N ASN A 144 -11.56 -13.71 2.29
CA ASN A 144 -10.41 -13.61 3.18
C ASN A 144 -10.87 -13.34 4.61
N GLU A 145 -10.16 -13.89 5.58
CA GLU A 145 -10.41 -13.60 6.99
C GLU A 145 -10.06 -12.14 7.30
N CYS A 146 -10.84 -11.53 8.19
CA CYS A 146 -10.53 -10.20 8.70
C CYS A 146 -9.27 -10.29 9.57
N SER A 147 -8.27 -9.46 9.25
CA SER A 147 -7.01 -9.40 9.96
C SER A 147 -6.84 -8.03 10.60
N GLN A 148 -6.64 -8.01 11.92
CA GLN A 148 -6.43 -6.77 12.68
C GLN A 148 -5.04 -6.78 13.32
N THR A 149 -4.30 -5.68 13.18
CA THR A 149 -2.97 -5.50 13.75
C THR A 149 -2.80 -4.11 14.35
N ILE A 150 -2.17 -3.99 15.52
CA ILE A 150 -1.63 -2.71 16.02
C ILE A 150 -0.12 -2.71 15.85
N PHE A 151 0.39 -1.63 15.29
CA PHE A 151 1.80 -1.28 15.31
C PHE A 151 2.02 -0.13 16.29
N TYR A 152 2.66 -0.40 17.44
CA TYR A 152 3.07 0.65 18.37
C TYR A 152 4.35 1.30 17.85
N VAL A 153 4.21 2.51 17.31
CA VAL A 153 5.29 3.29 16.70
C VAL A 153 6.10 3.98 17.80
N ASP A 154 5.39 4.65 18.72
CA ASP A 154 5.87 5.29 19.94
C ASP A 154 7.22 6.03 19.78
N ARG A 155 7.29 6.90 18.77
CA ARG A 155 8.52 7.67 18.48
C ARG A 155 8.27 8.88 17.59
N TRP A 156 9.25 9.77 17.59
CA TRP A 156 9.37 10.85 16.62
C TRP A 156 9.76 10.35 15.23
N LEU A 157 9.03 10.81 14.22
CA LEU A 157 9.40 10.81 12.80
C LEU A 157 9.79 12.26 12.45
N ALA A 158 11.03 12.62 12.75
CA ALA A 158 11.52 14.00 12.66
C ALA A 158 13.02 14.01 12.35
N ALA A 159 13.50 15.08 11.71
CA ALA A 159 14.92 15.30 11.44
C ALA A 159 15.63 16.11 12.54
N ASP A 160 14.87 16.84 13.35
CA ASP A 160 15.34 17.78 14.37
C ASP A 160 15.17 17.24 15.81
N VAL A 161 14.49 16.11 15.99
CA VAL A 161 14.31 15.44 17.29
C VAL A 161 14.80 14.00 17.23
N PRO A 162 15.51 13.47 18.25
CA PRO A 162 15.87 12.06 18.32
C PRO A 162 14.65 11.16 18.09
N PRO A 163 14.76 10.13 17.24
CA PRO A 163 15.98 9.50 16.73
C PRO A 163 16.58 10.11 15.45
N PHE A 164 16.14 11.29 15.01
CA PHE A 164 16.56 11.93 13.76
C PHE A 164 16.28 11.05 12.53
N LYS A 165 15.11 10.42 12.53
CA LYS A 165 14.62 9.55 11.46
C LYS A 165 13.23 10.00 11.07
N LEU A 166 13.00 10.10 9.77
CA LEU A 166 11.66 10.36 9.21
C LEU A 166 10.87 9.08 8.94
N THR A 167 11.45 7.91 9.24
CA THR A 167 10.85 6.60 8.96
C THR A 167 10.84 5.73 10.21
N ALA A 168 9.69 5.10 10.48
CA ALA A 168 9.54 4.01 11.43
C ALA A 168 9.29 2.70 10.68
N LEU A 169 10.20 1.74 10.83
CA LEU A 169 10.08 0.37 10.30
C LEU A 169 9.85 -0.60 11.46
N LEU A 170 8.72 -1.30 11.42
CA LEU A 170 8.33 -2.34 12.36
C LEU A 170 8.14 -3.64 11.59
N ASP A 171 8.91 -4.68 11.94
CA ASP A 171 8.85 -6.00 11.28
C ASP A 171 8.60 -7.10 12.31
N GLY A 172 7.33 -7.47 12.45
CA GLY A 172 6.83 -8.58 13.26
C GLY A 172 6.79 -9.92 12.52
N CYS A 173 7.16 -9.98 11.23
CA CYS A 173 6.95 -11.17 10.40
C CYS A 173 7.84 -12.37 10.75
N ARG A 174 8.93 -12.13 11.49
CA ARG A 174 9.88 -13.17 11.94
C ARG A 174 9.78 -13.45 13.44
N MET A 175 8.82 -12.85 14.13
CA MET A 175 8.74 -13.00 15.58
C MET A 175 8.26 -14.40 15.91
N GLY A 176 9.15 -15.18 16.52
CA GLY A 176 8.80 -16.42 17.20
C GLY A 176 7.83 -16.16 18.35
N ASP A 177 7.29 -17.27 18.83
CA ASP A 177 6.18 -17.48 19.76
C ASP A 177 6.12 -16.53 20.99
N ASP A 178 7.24 -15.91 21.35
CA ASP A 178 7.42 -15.09 22.55
C ASP A 178 7.10 -13.58 22.39
N ALA A 179 7.00 -13.04 21.17
CA ALA A 179 6.44 -11.70 20.94
C ALA A 179 4.97 -11.75 20.48
N PHE A 180 4.42 -12.96 20.31
CA PHE A 180 3.00 -13.19 20.09
C PHE A 180 2.24 -13.00 21.40
N LYS A 181 1.95 -11.75 21.77
CA LYS A 181 0.78 -11.51 22.60
C LYS A 181 -0.40 -11.51 21.65
N LYS A 182 -1.10 -12.65 21.53
CA LYS A 182 -2.49 -12.64 21.09
C LYS A 182 -3.18 -11.61 21.98
N GLY A 183 -3.41 -10.40 21.48
CA GLY A 183 -4.14 -9.40 22.23
C GLY A 183 -5.43 -10.05 22.71
N LYS A 184 -5.87 -9.80 23.94
CA LYS A 184 -7.19 -10.27 24.37
C LYS A 184 -8.16 -9.80 23.27
N ASN A 185 -8.79 -10.75 22.56
CA ASN A 185 -9.65 -10.60 21.36
C ASN A 185 -9.03 -10.88 19.96
N GLY A 186 -7.83 -11.48 19.84
CA GLY A 186 -7.32 -11.98 18.54
C GLY A 186 -6.58 -10.95 17.68
N LYS A 187 -6.28 -9.76 18.23
CA LYS A 187 -5.51 -8.70 17.57
C LYS A 187 -4.01 -9.03 17.57
N PHE A 188 -3.36 -8.91 16.42
CA PHE A 188 -1.89 -9.02 16.31
C PHE A 188 -1.26 -7.71 16.78
N VAL A 189 -0.17 -7.76 17.54
CA VAL A 189 0.49 -6.57 18.08
C VAL A 189 1.97 -6.62 17.73
N VAL A 190 2.48 -5.53 17.15
CA VAL A 190 3.90 -5.34 16.84
C VAL A 190 4.38 -4.12 17.61
N GLU A 191 5.29 -4.35 18.54
CA GLU A 191 5.94 -3.30 19.32
C GLU A 191 7.33 -2.98 18.75
N ASN A 192 7.78 -1.76 18.98
CA ASN A 192 9.16 -1.38 18.69
C ASN A 192 10.10 -2.09 19.69
N VAL A 193 10.79 -3.15 19.24
CA VAL A 193 11.70 -3.98 20.07
C VAL A 193 12.95 -3.22 20.57
N ARG A 194 13.02 -1.90 20.39
CA ARG A 194 14.13 -1.05 20.88
C ARG A 194 13.68 -0.02 21.94
N GLY A 195 12.81 -0.44 22.85
CA GLY A 195 12.36 0.35 24.01
C GLY A 195 12.69 -0.23 25.40
N SER A 196 13.36 -1.39 25.52
CA SER A 196 13.67 -2.01 26.83
C SER A 196 15.09 -1.71 27.34
N ALA A 197 15.57 -0.49 27.14
CA ALA A 197 16.84 -0.01 27.71
C ALA A 197 16.77 1.47 28.07
N ALA A 198 16.00 1.78 29.12
CA ALA A 198 16.21 2.94 29.98
C ALA A 198 15.44 2.67 31.30
N ALA A 199 16.11 1.96 32.21
CA ALA A 199 15.82 1.97 33.64
C ALA A 199 16.78 2.96 34.31
#